data_AF-A0A6C0AQ16-F1
#
_entry.id   AF-A0A6C0AQ16-F1
#
_cell.length_a   1.000
_cell.length_b   1.000
_cell.length_c   1.000
_cell.angle_alpha   90.00
_cell.angle_beta   90.00
_cell.angle_gamma   90.00
#
_symmetry.space_group_name_H-M   'P 1'
#
loop_
_entity.id
_entity.type
_entity.pdbx_description
1 polymer ?
#
loop_
_entity_poly.entity_id
_entity_poly.type
_entity_poly.pdbx_seq_one_letter_code
_entity_poly.pdbx_strand_id
1 'polypeptide(L)'
;MSLRAKRNGLIEPSSKNKVLDHKVEEVVIGNKRFTITTYIYDWFIDIFIGNQTIYCIRATVPKRKDGMIKNSAFIDKVRWEAECSNPFERGKDTTTIFKLLMTYIKKNYPDVHYAEFNDASNRKCDNGGWVNLAAMKLFTDGKTWYEDHFNAKIDEHSEVMYRTMIANANRTKQGMTWDQTKLEMPWTEIGIPEQELKEHYEGTETWTEWFKWIRTTIGDSAFCVWLSKFGWFEQFLRSVLKCNIMYYIFKVNVNDFDLPYNIMKGGRRKEGTQKRRRAKVLLQ
;
A
#
# COMPACT_ATOMS: atom_id res chain seq x y z
N MET A 1 20.10 1.74 -28.36
CA MET A 1 20.06 2.28 -26.98
C MET A 1 19.28 1.31 -26.10
N SER A 2 19.96 0.63 -25.17
CA SER A 2 19.35 -0.38 -24.30
C SER A 2 18.49 0.30 -23.24
N LEU A 3 17.18 0.29 -23.44
CA LEU A 3 16.18 0.56 -22.39
C LEU A 3 16.23 -0.62 -21.41
N ARG A 4 17.22 -0.64 -20.51
CA ARG A 4 17.09 -1.40 -19.27
C ARG A 4 15.96 -0.76 -18.48
N ALA A 5 14.75 -1.29 -18.62
CA ALA A 5 13.69 -1.06 -17.67
C ALA A 5 14.28 -1.30 -16.28
N LYS A 6 14.42 -0.25 -15.47
CA LYS A 6 14.80 -0.41 -14.06
C LYS A 6 13.81 -1.41 -13.48
N ARG A 7 14.29 -2.59 -13.07
CA ARG A 7 13.45 -3.54 -12.35
C ARG A 7 13.00 -2.83 -11.08
N ASN A 8 11.72 -2.45 -11.03
CA ASN A 8 11.13 -1.86 -9.84
C ASN A 8 11.41 -2.81 -8.67
N GLY A 9 12.01 -2.29 -7.60
CA GLY A 9 12.32 -3.06 -6.39
C GLY A 9 13.76 -3.23 -6.02
N LEU A 10 14.73 -2.87 -6.87
CA LEU A 10 16.13 -2.94 -6.47
C LEU A 10 16.40 -2.04 -5.26
N ILE A 11 17.09 -2.57 -4.25
CA ILE A 11 17.52 -1.80 -3.08
C ILE A 11 18.75 -0.98 -3.49
N GLU A 12 18.55 0.31 -3.69
CA GLU A 12 19.62 1.26 -3.97
C GLU A 12 19.48 2.47 -3.03
N PRO A 13 20.59 3.00 -2.49
CA PRO A 13 20.53 4.25 -1.75
C PRO A 13 20.10 5.39 -2.68
N SER A 14 19.47 6.41 -2.10
CA SER A 14 19.15 7.65 -2.82
C SER A 14 20.41 8.23 -3.49
N SER A 15 20.40 8.37 -4.82
CA SER A 15 21.52 8.98 -5.56
C SER A 15 21.68 10.47 -5.31
N LYS A 16 20.70 11.11 -4.67
CA LYS A 16 20.67 12.55 -4.38
C LYS A 16 21.23 12.91 -3.01
N ASN A 17 21.34 11.94 -2.10
CA ASN A 17 21.71 12.17 -0.70
C ASN A 17 22.94 11.35 -0.33
N LYS A 18 23.84 11.95 0.44
CA LYS A 18 25.01 11.24 0.96
C LYS A 18 24.58 10.26 2.04
N VAL A 19 24.88 8.97 1.84
CA VAL A 19 24.71 7.95 2.88
C VAL A 19 25.76 8.19 3.97
N LEU A 20 25.31 8.37 5.21
CA LEU A 20 26.17 8.54 6.38
C LEU A 20 26.55 7.20 7.00
N ASP A 21 25.59 6.28 7.06
CA ASP A 21 25.76 4.93 7.57
C ASP A 21 24.76 3.99 6.87
N HIS A 22 25.07 2.70 6.85
CA HIS A 22 24.16 1.68 6.37
C HIS A 22 24.26 0.39 7.18
N LYS A 23 23.12 -0.28 7.30
CA LYS A 23 22.98 -1.52 8.06
C LYS A 23 22.18 -2.52 7.24
N VAL A 24 22.64 -3.78 7.21
CA VAL A 24 21.90 -4.89 6.60
C VAL A 24 21.77 -5.98 7.65
N GLU A 25 20.53 -6.44 7.85
CA GLU A 25 20.19 -7.48 8.82
C GLU A 25 19.37 -8.57 8.14
N GLU A 26 19.77 -9.82 8.36
CA GLU A 26 18.97 -10.99 7.98
C GLU A 26 18.09 -11.37 9.16
N VAL A 27 16.78 -11.40 8.95
CA VAL A 27 15.79 -11.71 9.99
C VAL A 27 14.94 -12.91 9.62
N VAL A 28 14.53 -13.67 10.64
CA VAL A 28 13.68 -14.86 10.49
C VAL A 28 12.43 -14.71 11.31
N ILE A 29 11.29 -15.03 10.69
CA ILE A 29 9.97 -15.10 11.32
C ILE A 29 9.35 -16.45 10.92
N GLY A 30 9.22 -17.36 11.89
CA GLY A 30 8.82 -18.74 11.60
C GLY A 30 9.79 -19.40 10.62
N ASN A 31 9.28 -19.84 9.46
CA ASN A 31 10.08 -20.41 8.38
C ASN A 31 10.46 -19.40 7.28
N LYS A 32 10.06 -18.12 7.41
CA LYS A 32 10.32 -17.08 6.42
C LYS A 32 11.59 -16.31 6.76
N ARG A 33 12.34 -15.93 5.71
CA ARG A 33 13.55 -15.10 5.82
C ARG A 33 13.33 -13.77 5.12
N PHE A 34 13.73 -12.70 5.78
CA PHE A 34 13.71 -11.35 5.24
C PHE A 34 15.07 -10.68 5.43
N THR A 35 15.33 -9.65 4.63
CA THR A 35 16.47 -8.75 4.75
C THR A 35 15.92 -7.36 5.07
N ILE A 36 16.42 -6.76 6.15
CA ILE A 36 16.17 -5.37 6.49
C ILE A 36 17.41 -4.58 6.11
N THR A 37 17.26 -3.61 5.21
CA THR A 37 18.33 -2.69 4.82
C THR A 37 17.96 -1.29 5.29
N THR A 38 18.84 -0.67 6.07
CA THR A 38 18.68 0.69 6.57
C THR A 38 19.77 1.58 5.97
N TYR A 39 19.38 2.73 5.40
CA TYR A 39 20.31 3.79 5.00
C TYR A 39 20.04 5.04 5.82
N ILE A 40 21.09 5.59 6.43
CA ILE A 40 21.00 6.79 7.27
C ILE A 40 21.53 7.97 6.46
N TYR A 41 20.72 9.02 6.36
CA TYR A 41 21.04 10.29 5.71
C TYR A 41 21.01 11.43 6.74
N ASP A 42 21.38 12.65 6.31
CA ASP A 42 21.32 13.85 7.16
C ASP A 42 19.90 14.12 7.66
N TRP A 43 18.91 14.03 6.77
CA TRP A 43 17.53 14.51 7.00
C TRP A 43 16.49 13.41 7.23
N PHE A 44 16.87 12.16 7.02
CA PHE A 44 15.95 11.02 7.14
C PHE A 44 16.73 9.69 7.22
N ILE A 45 16.00 8.62 7.49
CA ILE A 45 16.47 7.24 7.48
C ILE A 45 15.52 6.45 6.59
N ASP A 46 16.05 5.75 5.59
CA ASP A 46 15.24 4.83 4.80
C ASP A 46 15.38 3.41 5.36
N ILE A 47 14.24 2.72 5.49
CA ILE A 47 14.15 1.34 5.91
C ILE A 47 13.49 0.54 4.79
N PHE A 48 14.17 -0.49 4.32
CA PHE A 48 13.69 -1.40 3.29
C PHE A 48 13.58 -2.81 3.88
N ILE A 49 12.47 -3.49 3.63
CA ILE A 49 12.33 -4.91 4.00
C ILE A 49 11.92 -5.72 2.77
N GLY A 50 12.63 -6.82 2.53
CA GLY A 50 12.36 -7.75 1.44
C GLY A 50 13.39 -8.87 1.43
N ASN A 51 14.01 -9.12 0.28
CA ASN A 51 15.18 -9.99 0.14
C ASN A 51 16.44 -9.16 -0.13
N GLN A 52 17.58 -9.82 -0.38
CA GLN A 52 18.87 -9.15 -0.58
C GLN A 52 18.92 -8.23 -1.82
N THR A 53 18.07 -8.45 -2.81
CA THR A 53 18.07 -7.72 -4.08
C THR A 53 16.82 -6.85 -4.25
N ILE A 54 15.69 -7.30 -3.72
CA ILE A 54 14.37 -6.69 -3.91
C ILE A 54 13.76 -6.31 -2.57
N TYR A 55 13.32 -5.06 -2.42
CA TYR A 55 12.46 -4.68 -1.29
C TYR A 55 10.98 -4.83 -1.63
N CYS A 56 10.21 -5.11 -0.59
CA CYS A 56 8.77 -5.27 -0.61
C CYS A 56 8.04 -4.21 0.19
N ILE A 57 8.68 -3.64 1.20
CA ILE A 57 8.16 -2.44 1.86
C ILE A 57 9.30 -1.44 2.06
N ARG A 58 8.97 -0.15 1.94
CA ARG A 58 9.86 0.96 2.25
C ARG A 58 9.16 1.92 3.20
N ALA A 59 9.87 2.33 4.25
CA ALA A 59 9.50 3.49 5.05
C ALA A 59 10.65 4.47 5.17
N THR A 60 10.27 5.74 5.32
CA THR A 60 11.14 6.87 5.54
C THR A 60 10.88 7.41 6.95
N VAL A 61 11.90 7.46 7.80
CA VAL A 61 11.86 8.07 9.14
C VAL A 61 12.53 9.45 9.06
N PRO A 62 11.76 10.55 9.02
CA PRO A 62 12.30 11.90 8.91
C PRO A 62 13.00 12.36 10.19
N LYS A 63 14.00 13.23 10.02
CA LYS A 63 14.71 13.93 11.09
C LYS A 63 14.39 15.43 11.05
N ARG A 64 14.60 16.09 12.18
CA ARG A 64 14.61 17.55 12.33
C ARG A 64 16.00 18.11 12.00
N LYS A 65 16.13 19.44 11.94
CA LYS A 65 17.39 20.15 11.66
C LYS A 65 18.50 19.88 12.67
N ASP A 66 18.15 19.55 13.90
CA ASP A 66 19.06 19.16 14.98
C ASP A 66 19.47 17.67 14.91
N GLY A 67 18.99 16.93 13.91
CA GLY A 67 19.25 15.50 13.74
C GLY A 67 18.33 14.59 14.55
N MET A 68 17.44 15.13 15.39
CA MET A 68 16.48 14.33 16.16
C MET A 68 15.41 13.71 15.25
N ILE A 69 15.00 12.49 15.59
CA ILE A 69 13.95 11.75 14.88
C ILE A 69 12.59 12.43 15.14
N LYS A 70 11.75 12.53 14.11
CA LYS A 70 10.36 12.98 14.27
C LYS A 70 9.47 11.86 14.80
N ASN A 71 8.31 12.24 15.33
CA ASN A 71 7.34 11.31 15.91
C ASN A 71 6.53 10.48 14.89
N SER A 72 6.70 10.72 13.59
CA SER A 72 6.05 9.95 12.53
C SER A 72 7.05 9.46 11.49
N ALA A 73 6.78 8.28 10.93
CA ALA A 73 7.42 7.74 9.74
C ALA A 73 6.41 7.71 8.58
N PHE A 74 6.89 7.68 7.34
CA PHE A 74 6.05 7.57 6.16
C PHE A 74 6.34 6.28 5.38
N ILE A 75 5.32 5.49 5.05
CA ILE A 75 5.44 4.26 4.27
C ILE A 75 5.10 4.59 2.81
N ASP A 76 6.11 4.61 1.95
CA ASP A 76 5.96 5.05 0.56
C ASP A 76 5.40 3.96 -0.35
N LYS A 77 5.73 2.70 -0.06
CA LYS A 77 5.50 1.61 -0.98
C LYS A 77 5.39 0.29 -0.26
N VAL A 78 4.36 -0.46 -0.62
CA VAL A 78 4.22 -1.85 -0.22
C VAL A 78 3.91 -2.71 -1.44
N ARG A 79 4.65 -3.81 -1.58
CA ARG A 79 4.58 -4.79 -2.69
C ARG A 79 4.23 -6.15 -2.12
N TRP A 80 3.53 -6.92 -2.94
CA TRP A 80 2.91 -8.18 -2.55
C TRP A 80 3.19 -9.25 -3.63
N GLU A 81 4.46 -9.37 -4.00
CA GLU A 81 4.93 -10.22 -5.10
C GLU A 81 5.65 -11.46 -4.55
N ALA A 82 5.77 -12.51 -5.37
CA ALA A 82 6.38 -13.78 -4.95
C ALA A 82 7.84 -13.63 -4.51
N GLU A 83 8.52 -12.58 -4.95
CA GLU A 83 9.88 -12.23 -4.58
C GLU A 83 10.00 -11.74 -3.12
N CYS A 84 8.88 -11.46 -2.45
CA CYS A 84 8.86 -10.95 -1.07
C CYS A 84 9.12 -12.00 0.00
N SER A 85 8.82 -13.27 -0.29
CA SER A 85 9.08 -14.40 0.60
C SER A 85 8.97 -15.70 -0.21
N ASN A 86 9.56 -16.80 0.26
CA ASN A 86 9.43 -18.09 -0.39
C ASN A 86 9.10 -19.21 0.63
N PRO A 87 7.96 -19.92 0.48
CA PRO A 87 6.87 -19.66 -0.47
C PRO A 87 6.12 -18.36 -0.12
N PHE A 88 5.58 -17.64 -1.10
CA PHE A 88 4.79 -16.42 -0.84
C PHE A 88 3.32 -16.74 -0.61
N GLU A 89 2.79 -16.33 0.54
CA GLU A 89 1.38 -16.43 0.91
C GLU A 89 0.75 -15.03 0.87
N ARG A 90 -0.01 -14.72 -0.19
CA ARG A 90 -0.65 -13.40 -0.38
C ARG A 90 -1.54 -13.06 0.82
N GLY A 91 -1.48 -11.81 1.28
CA GLY A 91 -2.23 -11.33 2.45
C GLY A 91 -1.53 -11.67 3.78
N LYS A 92 -1.12 -12.93 3.99
CA LYS A 92 -0.41 -13.33 5.22
C LYS A 92 1.01 -12.80 5.28
N ASP A 93 1.79 -12.96 4.21
CA ASP A 93 3.18 -12.47 4.15
C ASP A 93 3.20 -10.94 4.05
N THR A 94 2.24 -10.37 3.33
CA THR A 94 1.90 -8.93 3.33
C THR A 94 1.73 -8.38 4.75
N THR A 95 0.88 -9.04 5.56
CA THR A 95 0.64 -8.68 6.96
C THR A 95 1.91 -8.83 7.80
N THR A 96 2.66 -9.91 7.58
CA THR A 96 3.91 -10.19 8.29
C THR A 96 4.97 -9.13 8.03
N ILE A 97 5.17 -8.72 6.78
CA ILE A 97 6.12 -7.68 6.37
C ILE A 97 5.73 -6.33 6.98
N PHE A 98 4.45 -5.97 6.96
CA PHE A 98 3.96 -4.73 7.57
C PHE A 98 4.21 -4.72 9.09
N LYS A 99 3.83 -5.80 9.79
CA LYS A 99 4.06 -5.95 11.24
C LYS A 99 5.54 -5.94 11.59
N LEU A 100 6.39 -6.57 10.76
CA LEU A 100 7.84 -6.56 10.93
C LEU A 100 8.38 -5.13 10.82
N LEU A 101 7.96 -4.36 9.81
CA LEU A 101 8.38 -2.97 9.67
C LEU A 101 8.00 -2.13 10.89
N MET A 102 6.74 -2.21 11.33
CA MET A 102 6.28 -1.45 12.51
C MET A 102 7.06 -1.85 13.76
N THR A 103 7.24 -3.15 13.99
CA THR A 103 8.02 -3.65 15.13
C THR A 103 9.49 -3.21 15.06
N TYR A 104 10.09 -3.20 13.87
CA TYR A 104 11.45 -2.74 13.67
C TYR A 104 11.60 -1.24 13.97
N ILE A 105 10.64 -0.41 13.52
CA ILE A 105 10.60 1.02 13.83
C ILE A 105 10.46 1.22 15.34
N LYS A 106 9.49 0.57 15.99
CA LYS A 106 9.28 0.63 17.44
C LYS A 106 10.55 0.35 18.24
N LYS A 107 11.32 -0.67 17.84
CA LYS A 107 12.53 -1.11 18.54
C LYS A 107 13.74 -0.22 18.31
N ASN A 108 13.94 0.28 17.09
CA ASN A 108 15.17 1.01 16.71
C ASN A 108 15.00 2.53 16.73
N TYR A 109 13.77 3.03 16.65
CA TYR A 109 13.43 4.45 16.58
C TYR A 109 12.25 4.75 17.53
N PRO A 110 12.44 4.64 18.86
CA PRO A 110 11.35 4.70 19.83
C PRO A 110 10.61 6.05 19.88
N ASP A 111 11.23 7.12 19.37
CA ASP A 111 10.59 8.43 19.22
C ASP A 111 9.47 8.41 18.17
N VAL A 112 9.45 7.43 17.26
CA VAL A 112 8.40 7.29 16.24
C VAL A 112 7.18 6.58 16.84
N HIS A 113 6.08 7.31 16.95
CA HIS A 113 4.82 6.79 17.48
C HIS A 113 3.83 6.39 16.39
N TYR A 114 3.96 6.96 15.20
CA TYR A 114 3.02 6.74 14.12
C TYR A 114 3.71 6.42 12.79
N ALA A 115 3.06 5.60 11.98
CA ALA A 115 3.43 5.43 10.59
C ALA A 115 2.27 5.88 9.71
N GLU A 116 2.56 6.78 8.78
CA GLU A 116 1.63 7.40 7.85
C GLU A 116 1.82 6.83 6.44
N PHE A 117 0.76 6.69 5.67
CA PHE A 117 0.83 6.18 4.29
C PHE A 117 -0.42 6.53 3.49
N ASN A 118 -0.29 6.56 2.16
CA ASN A 118 -1.44 6.59 1.27
C ASN A 118 -1.79 5.16 0.84
N ASP A 119 -3.06 4.79 0.89
CA ASP A 119 -3.49 3.48 0.41
C ASP A 119 -3.61 3.46 -1.13
N ALA A 120 -2.48 3.19 -1.78
CA ALA A 120 -2.38 2.94 -3.21
C ALA A 120 -2.44 1.43 -3.54
N SER A 121 -3.06 0.61 -2.67
CA SER A 121 -3.13 -0.83 -2.89
C SER A 121 -4.00 -1.18 -4.09
N ASN A 122 -3.53 -2.14 -4.89
CA ASN A 122 -4.23 -2.65 -6.06
C ASN A 122 -4.32 -4.17 -5.99
N ARG A 123 -5.44 -4.72 -6.48
CA ARG A 123 -5.66 -6.17 -6.61
C ARG A 123 -5.65 -6.54 -8.09
N LYS A 124 -4.72 -7.43 -8.47
CA LYS A 124 -4.80 -8.15 -9.75
C LYS A 124 -5.95 -9.16 -9.69
N CYS A 125 -6.83 -9.11 -10.67
CA CYS A 125 -7.96 -10.03 -10.87
C CYS A 125 -7.58 -11.16 -11.85
N ASP A 126 -8.44 -12.18 -11.96
CA ASP A 126 -8.14 -13.41 -12.71
C ASP A 126 -8.05 -13.18 -14.23
N ASN A 127 -8.70 -12.13 -14.75
CA ASN A 127 -8.55 -11.66 -16.13
C ASN A 127 -7.25 -10.86 -16.38
N GLY A 128 -6.38 -10.74 -15.39
CA GLY A 128 -5.15 -9.95 -15.46
C GLY A 128 -5.33 -8.44 -15.25
N GLY A 129 -6.58 -7.97 -15.12
CA GLY A 129 -6.91 -6.58 -14.79
C GLY A 129 -6.53 -6.22 -13.36
N TRP A 130 -6.57 -4.92 -13.06
CA TRP A 130 -6.28 -4.38 -11.73
C TRP A 130 -7.43 -3.52 -11.25
N VAL A 131 -7.70 -3.58 -9.94
CA VAL A 131 -8.70 -2.76 -9.27
C VAL A 131 -8.05 -2.08 -8.08
N ASN A 132 -8.42 -0.82 -7.82
CA ASN A 132 -8.05 -0.15 -6.57
C ASN A 132 -8.66 -0.91 -5.37
N LEU A 133 -7.80 -1.58 -4.61
CA LEU A 133 -8.22 -2.46 -3.51
C LEU A 133 -8.82 -1.65 -2.35
N ALA A 134 -8.27 -0.46 -2.09
CA ALA A 134 -8.75 0.43 -1.05
C ALA A 134 -10.22 0.82 -1.31
N ALA A 135 -10.53 1.28 -2.53
CA ALA A 135 -11.88 1.65 -2.94
C ALA A 135 -12.82 0.44 -2.97
N MET A 136 -12.37 -0.69 -3.53
CA MET A 136 -13.16 -1.92 -3.56
C MET A 136 -13.58 -2.35 -2.14
N LYS A 137 -12.65 -2.36 -1.18
CA LYS A 137 -12.94 -2.75 0.22
C LYS A 137 -13.79 -1.70 0.92
N LEU A 138 -13.52 -0.41 0.72
CA LEU A 138 -14.33 0.67 1.28
C LEU A 138 -15.80 0.56 0.85
N PHE A 139 -16.06 0.35 -0.44
CA PHE A 139 -17.41 0.23 -0.99
C PHE A 139 -17.99 -1.18 -0.92
N THR A 140 -17.39 -2.14 -0.21
CA THR A 140 -18.01 -3.45 0.05
C THR A 140 -18.06 -3.81 1.52
N ASP A 141 -17.10 -3.35 2.31
CA ASP A 141 -16.96 -3.66 3.74
C ASP A 141 -17.07 -2.42 4.63
N GLY A 142 -17.16 -1.22 4.04
CA GLY A 142 -17.20 0.05 4.78
C GLY A 142 -15.85 0.48 5.37
N LYS A 143 -14.79 -0.28 5.11
CA LYS A 143 -13.42 -0.05 5.59
C LYS A 143 -12.43 -0.48 4.52
N THR A 144 -11.30 0.22 4.44
CA THR A 144 -10.14 -0.22 3.66
C THR A 144 -9.49 -1.47 4.27
N TRP A 145 -8.62 -2.12 3.48
CA TRP A 145 -7.89 -3.30 3.96
C TRP A 145 -7.01 -2.98 5.18
N TYR A 146 -6.37 -1.80 5.22
CA TYR A 146 -5.53 -1.42 6.35
C TYR A 146 -6.30 -1.04 7.62
N GLU A 147 -7.48 -0.41 7.47
CA GLU A 147 -8.39 -0.16 8.60
C GLU A 147 -8.81 -1.48 9.27
N ASP A 148 -9.15 -2.48 8.46
CA ASP A 148 -9.59 -3.80 8.92
C ASP A 148 -8.45 -4.63 9.56
N HIS A 149 -7.26 -4.62 8.96
CA HIS A 149 -6.16 -5.52 9.39
C HIS A 149 -5.19 -4.92 10.41
N PHE A 150 -5.11 -3.59 10.49
CA PHE A 150 -4.11 -2.90 11.31
C PHE A 150 -4.65 -1.75 12.14
N ASN A 151 -5.98 -1.62 12.22
CA ASN A 151 -6.62 -0.50 12.92
C ASN A 151 -6.09 0.86 12.45
N ALA A 152 -5.75 0.96 11.15
CA ALA A 152 -5.36 2.21 10.55
C ALA A 152 -6.51 3.22 10.69
N LYS A 153 -6.16 4.49 10.90
CA LYS A 153 -7.13 5.58 10.97
C LYS A 153 -6.76 6.62 9.94
N ILE A 154 -7.76 7.32 9.42
CA ILE A 154 -7.49 8.50 8.59
C ILE A 154 -6.80 9.55 9.46
N ASP A 155 -5.79 10.22 8.91
CA ASP A 155 -5.13 11.35 9.56
C ASP A 155 -6.15 12.47 9.85
N GLU A 156 -5.98 13.15 10.99
CA GLU A 156 -6.94 14.15 11.47
C GLU A 156 -7.17 15.28 10.44
N HIS A 157 -6.15 15.67 9.68
CA HIS A 157 -6.27 16.70 8.64
C HIS A 157 -7.08 16.22 7.42
N SER A 158 -7.16 14.91 7.23
CA SER A 158 -7.87 14.25 6.14
C SER A 158 -9.28 13.77 6.54
N GLU A 159 -9.58 13.70 7.84
CA GLU A 159 -10.79 13.06 8.36
C GLU A 159 -12.08 13.72 7.86
N VAL A 160 -12.15 15.05 7.90
CA VAL A 160 -13.33 15.81 7.43
C VAL A 160 -13.59 15.54 5.95
N MET A 161 -12.55 15.59 5.13
CA MET A 161 -12.66 15.34 3.69
C MET A 161 -13.05 13.88 3.39
N TYR A 162 -12.50 12.92 4.13
CA TYR A 162 -12.82 11.51 4.00
C TYR A 162 -14.27 11.23 4.37
N ARG A 163 -14.74 11.71 5.53
CA ARG A 163 -16.15 11.57 5.95
C ARG A 163 -17.12 12.24 4.98
N THR A 164 -16.76 13.42 4.48
CA THR A 164 -17.56 14.15 3.48
C THR A 164 -17.65 13.36 2.17
N MET A 165 -16.56 12.74 1.73
CA MET A 165 -16.56 11.88 0.55
C MET A 165 -17.51 10.70 0.71
N ILE A 166 -17.48 9.99 1.85
CA ILE A 166 -18.41 8.87 2.12
C ILE A 166 -19.86 9.36 2.14
N ALA A 167 -20.13 10.47 2.83
CA ALA A 167 -21.48 11.04 2.89
C ALA A 167 -21.99 11.46 1.51
N ASN A 168 -21.12 12.03 0.67
CA ASN A 168 -21.48 12.39 -0.70
C ASN A 168 -21.74 11.15 -1.56
N ALA A 169 -20.94 10.09 -1.44
CA ALA A 169 -21.19 8.84 -2.15
C ALA A 169 -22.57 8.26 -1.80
N ASN A 170 -22.92 8.23 -0.51
CA ASN A 170 -24.24 7.76 -0.07
C ASN A 170 -25.36 8.67 -0.58
N ARG A 171 -25.19 9.99 -0.55
CA ARG A 171 -26.16 10.92 -1.15
C ARG A 171 -26.33 10.68 -2.64
N THR A 172 -25.24 10.40 -3.37
CA THR A 172 -25.31 10.04 -4.78
C THR A 172 -26.12 8.76 -4.98
N LYS A 173 -25.96 7.73 -4.15
CA LYS A 173 -26.77 6.51 -4.23
C LYS A 173 -28.27 6.80 -4.05
N GLN A 174 -28.61 7.67 -3.09
CA GLN A 174 -30.00 8.03 -2.78
C GLN A 174 -30.65 8.90 -3.87
N GLY A 175 -29.86 9.73 -4.56
CA GLY A 175 -30.34 10.63 -5.60
C GLY A 175 -30.31 10.06 -7.02
N MET A 176 -29.61 8.94 -7.24
CA MET A 176 -29.43 8.34 -8.55
C MET A 176 -30.45 7.21 -8.74
N THR A 177 -31.12 7.19 -9.90
CA THR A 177 -32.05 6.09 -10.22
C THR A 177 -31.29 4.87 -10.75
N TRP A 178 -31.97 3.72 -10.79
CA TRP A 178 -31.43 2.54 -11.48
C TRP A 178 -31.08 2.83 -12.94
N ASP A 179 -31.97 3.53 -13.66
CA ASP A 179 -31.78 3.85 -15.08
C ASP A 179 -30.59 4.76 -15.33
N GLN A 180 -30.27 5.65 -14.39
CA GLN A 180 -29.03 6.43 -14.45
C GLN A 180 -27.82 5.56 -14.13
N THR A 181 -27.91 4.74 -13.08
CA THR A 181 -26.78 3.92 -12.60
C THR A 181 -26.32 2.93 -13.66
N LYS A 182 -27.26 2.28 -14.34
CA LYS A 182 -26.94 1.26 -15.36
C LYS A 182 -26.24 1.85 -16.60
N LEU A 183 -26.25 3.18 -16.79
CA LEU A 183 -25.48 3.85 -17.84
C LEU A 183 -24.00 4.01 -17.46
N GLU A 184 -23.67 3.98 -16.17
CA GLU A 184 -22.31 4.21 -15.65
C GLU A 184 -21.53 2.90 -15.40
N MET A 185 -22.15 1.75 -15.65
CA MET A 185 -21.55 0.45 -15.39
C MET A 185 -21.96 -0.62 -16.42
N PRO A 186 -21.09 -1.62 -16.71
CA PRO A 186 -21.40 -2.74 -17.59
C PRO A 186 -22.24 -3.78 -16.84
N TRP A 187 -23.48 -3.42 -16.51
CA TRP A 187 -24.37 -4.23 -15.66
C TRP A 187 -24.75 -5.57 -16.30
N THR A 188 -24.84 -5.63 -17.64
CA THR A 188 -25.18 -6.84 -18.39
C THR A 188 -24.18 -7.97 -18.19
N GLU A 189 -22.98 -7.66 -17.72
CA GLU A 189 -21.90 -8.62 -17.56
C GLU A 189 -21.81 -9.21 -16.16
N ILE A 190 -22.60 -8.70 -15.22
CA ILE A 190 -22.66 -9.21 -13.84
C ILE A 190 -23.24 -10.63 -13.83
N GLY A 191 -24.03 -11.00 -14.85
CA GLY A 191 -24.69 -12.30 -14.93
C GLY A 191 -25.92 -12.43 -14.02
N ILE A 192 -26.36 -11.33 -13.41
CA ILE A 192 -27.61 -11.22 -12.65
C ILE A 192 -28.67 -10.56 -13.54
N PRO A 193 -29.94 -11.04 -13.54
CA PRO A 193 -31.02 -10.40 -14.29
C PRO A 193 -31.20 -8.91 -13.92
N GLU A 194 -31.53 -8.06 -14.90
CA GLU A 194 -31.70 -6.62 -14.67
C GLU A 194 -32.72 -6.32 -13.57
N GLN A 195 -33.84 -7.05 -13.58
CA GLN A 195 -34.91 -6.85 -12.60
C GLN A 195 -34.44 -7.10 -11.17
N GLU A 196 -33.65 -8.16 -10.95
CA GLU A 196 -33.09 -8.48 -9.63
C GLU A 196 -32.05 -7.44 -9.19
N LEU A 197 -31.17 -7.01 -10.11
CA LEU A 197 -30.23 -5.92 -9.84
C LEU A 197 -30.95 -4.63 -9.44
N LYS A 198 -32.03 -4.29 -10.15
CA LYS A 198 -32.86 -3.11 -9.89
C LYS A 198 -33.54 -3.20 -8.54
N GLU A 199 -34.19 -4.31 -8.22
CA GLU A 199 -34.89 -4.51 -6.95
C GLU A 199 -33.92 -4.35 -5.76
N HIS A 200 -32.74 -4.97 -5.84
CA HIS A 200 -31.72 -4.80 -4.80
C HIS A 200 -31.10 -3.40 -4.78
N TYR A 201 -30.95 -2.76 -5.94
CA TYR A 201 -30.50 -1.36 -6.00
C TYR A 201 -31.49 -0.45 -5.28
N GLU A 202 -32.78 -0.56 -5.58
CA GLU A 202 -33.83 0.31 -5.01
C GLU A 202 -34.06 0.01 -3.52
N GLY A 203 -33.80 -1.22 -3.08
CA GLY A 203 -33.90 -1.65 -1.68
C GLY A 203 -32.70 -1.30 -0.78
N THR A 204 -31.63 -0.68 -1.31
CA THR A 204 -30.42 -0.35 -0.54
C THR A 204 -30.17 1.15 -0.45
N GLU A 205 -29.68 1.61 0.71
CA GLU A 205 -29.47 3.03 0.98
C GLU A 205 -28.07 3.50 0.57
N THR A 206 -27.10 2.59 0.55
CA THR A 206 -25.69 2.92 0.30
C THR A 206 -25.09 2.13 -0.86
N TRP A 207 -24.07 2.71 -1.51
CA TRP A 207 -23.25 1.96 -2.48
C TRP A 207 -22.61 0.74 -1.83
N THR A 208 -22.23 0.86 -0.55
CA THR A 208 -21.58 -0.23 0.20
C THR A 208 -22.46 -1.46 0.29
N GLU A 209 -23.73 -1.30 0.65
CA GLU A 209 -24.68 -2.42 0.75
C GLU A 209 -24.91 -3.09 -0.61
N TRP A 210 -25.11 -2.27 -1.65
CA TRP A 210 -25.40 -2.77 -2.99
C TRP A 210 -24.20 -3.52 -3.59
N PHE A 211 -23.00 -2.94 -3.56
CA PHE A 211 -21.79 -3.62 -4.03
C PHE A 211 -21.44 -4.85 -3.18
N LYS A 212 -21.68 -4.81 -1.87
CA LYS A 212 -21.51 -5.98 -1.00
C LYS A 212 -22.43 -7.11 -1.42
N TRP A 213 -23.70 -6.81 -1.70
CA TRP A 213 -24.65 -7.79 -2.21
C TRP A 213 -24.17 -8.40 -3.53
N ILE A 214 -23.81 -7.58 -4.53
CA ILE A 214 -23.26 -8.09 -5.81
C ILE A 214 -22.08 -9.02 -5.55
N ARG A 215 -21.10 -8.59 -4.75
CA ARG A 215 -19.91 -9.39 -4.41
C ARG A 215 -20.30 -10.74 -3.78
N THR A 216 -21.25 -10.74 -2.86
CA THR A 216 -21.73 -11.96 -2.21
C THR A 216 -22.46 -12.89 -3.20
N THR A 217 -23.22 -12.34 -4.14
CA THR A 217 -23.99 -13.11 -5.13
C THR A 217 -23.11 -13.76 -6.19
N ILE A 218 -22.16 -13.03 -6.77
CA ILE A 218 -21.31 -13.54 -7.88
C ILE A 218 -19.95 -14.09 -7.42
N GLY A 219 -19.59 -13.84 -6.16
CA GLY A 219 -18.32 -14.24 -5.57
C GLY A 219 -17.17 -13.26 -5.84
N ASP A 220 -16.16 -13.29 -4.97
CA ASP A 220 -15.03 -12.35 -4.97
C ASP A 220 -14.24 -12.30 -6.28
N SER A 221 -14.06 -13.46 -6.94
CA SER A 221 -13.30 -13.54 -8.20
C SER A 221 -14.04 -12.84 -9.34
N ALA A 222 -15.31 -13.21 -9.58
CA ALA A 222 -16.13 -12.60 -10.63
C ALA A 222 -16.36 -11.11 -10.38
N PHE A 223 -16.56 -10.71 -9.11
CA PHE A 223 -16.68 -9.31 -8.72
C PHE A 223 -15.42 -8.50 -9.04
N CYS A 224 -14.23 -9.02 -8.72
CA CYS A 224 -12.97 -8.37 -9.09
C CYS A 224 -12.87 -8.19 -10.61
N VAL A 225 -13.14 -9.25 -11.38
CA VAL A 225 -13.09 -9.24 -12.86
C VAL A 225 -14.05 -8.21 -13.44
N TRP A 226 -15.27 -8.12 -12.89
CA TRP A 226 -16.27 -7.14 -13.29
C TRP A 226 -15.79 -5.71 -13.04
N LEU A 227 -15.33 -5.39 -11.83
CA LEU A 227 -14.82 -4.05 -11.50
C LEU A 227 -13.62 -3.65 -12.37
N SER A 228 -12.74 -4.60 -12.68
CA SER A 228 -11.52 -4.32 -13.45
C SER A 228 -11.76 -4.11 -14.94
N LYS A 229 -12.98 -4.33 -15.43
CA LYS A 229 -13.23 -4.37 -16.87
C LYS A 229 -13.28 -2.96 -17.43
N PHE A 230 -12.51 -2.70 -18.48
CA PHE A 230 -12.49 -1.41 -19.19
C PHE A 230 -12.30 -0.16 -18.31
N GLY A 231 -11.82 -0.32 -17.06
CA GLY A 231 -11.64 0.78 -16.10
C GLY A 231 -12.92 1.50 -15.70
N TRP A 232 -14.10 0.88 -15.85
CA TRP A 232 -15.37 1.55 -15.54
C TRP A 232 -15.47 1.90 -14.06
N PHE A 233 -14.95 1.06 -13.16
CA PHE A 233 -15.05 1.31 -11.73
C PHE A 233 -14.22 2.54 -11.34
N GLU A 234 -12.99 2.67 -11.84
CA GLU A 234 -12.17 3.86 -11.63
C GLU A 234 -12.82 5.13 -12.21
N GLN A 235 -13.46 5.01 -13.38
CA GLN A 235 -14.23 6.09 -13.98
C GLN A 235 -15.44 6.46 -13.11
N PHE A 236 -16.18 5.47 -12.60
CA PHE A 236 -17.33 5.64 -11.73
C PHE A 236 -16.94 6.33 -10.42
N LEU A 237 -15.87 5.86 -9.77
CA LEU A 237 -15.31 6.49 -8.57
C LEU A 237 -14.98 7.97 -8.82
N ARG A 238 -14.31 8.29 -9.93
CA ARG A 238 -13.88 9.66 -10.26
C ARG A 238 -15.02 10.57 -10.67
N SER A 239 -15.90 10.11 -11.54
CA SER A 239 -16.88 10.95 -12.25
C SER A 239 -18.22 11.01 -11.53
N VAL A 240 -18.67 9.89 -10.98
CA VAL A 240 -19.97 9.78 -10.30
C VAL A 240 -19.80 10.03 -8.80
N LEU A 241 -18.87 9.31 -8.15
CA LEU A 241 -18.67 9.44 -6.70
C LEU A 241 -17.76 10.60 -6.31
N LYS A 242 -17.00 11.17 -7.25
CA LYS A 242 -15.96 12.19 -7.00
C LYS A 242 -14.99 11.76 -5.88
N CYS A 243 -14.69 10.46 -5.85
CA CYS A 243 -13.88 9.79 -4.85
C CYS A 243 -12.45 9.61 -5.38
N ASN A 244 -11.45 10.01 -4.59
CA ASN A 244 -10.07 9.66 -4.82
C ASN A 244 -9.40 9.25 -3.50
N ILE A 245 -9.52 7.97 -3.18
CA ILE A 245 -9.05 7.42 -1.91
C ILE A 245 -7.53 7.54 -1.73
N MET A 246 -6.77 7.63 -2.83
CA MET A 246 -5.31 7.71 -2.78
C MET A 246 -4.80 9.04 -2.21
N TYR A 247 -5.66 10.07 -2.10
CA TYR A 247 -5.28 11.36 -1.52
C TYR A 247 -5.36 11.40 0.01
N TYR A 248 -5.97 10.39 0.64
CA TYR A 248 -6.06 10.36 2.10
C TYR A 248 -4.83 9.68 2.68
N ILE A 249 -4.35 10.27 3.78
CA ILE A 249 -3.27 9.71 4.58
C ILE A 249 -3.92 8.87 5.67
N PHE A 250 -3.50 7.61 5.74
CA PHE A 250 -3.81 6.69 6.82
C PHE A 250 -2.64 6.70 7.81
N LYS A 251 -2.96 6.46 9.06
CA LYS A 251 -2.06 6.50 10.20
C LYS A 251 -2.28 5.25 11.05
N VAL A 252 -1.20 4.55 11.37
CA VAL A 252 -1.18 3.44 12.34
C VAL A 252 -0.29 3.81 13.52
N ASN A 253 -0.67 3.37 14.72
CA ASN A 253 0.16 3.53 15.90
C ASN A 253 1.22 2.43 15.92
N VAL A 254 2.49 2.83 15.82
CA VAL A 254 3.63 1.91 15.78
C VAL A 254 3.72 1.06 17.05
N ASN A 255 3.22 1.57 18.18
CA ASN A 255 3.26 0.86 19.45
C ASN A 255 2.31 -0.35 19.51
N ASP A 256 1.27 -0.38 18.67
CA ASP A 256 0.27 -1.46 18.62
C ASP A 256 0.86 -2.76 18.04
N PHE A 257 2.10 -2.71 17.53
CA PHE A 257 2.75 -3.84 16.88
C PHE A 257 3.82 -4.45 17.78
N ASP A 258 3.77 -5.78 17.87
CA ASP A 258 4.84 -6.59 18.43
C ASP A 258 4.91 -7.93 17.69
N LEU A 259 5.87 -8.04 16.79
CA LEU A 259 6.18 -9.27 16.06
C LEU A 259 7.53 -9.82 16.52
N PRO A 260 7.56 -10.99 17.19
CA PRO A 260 8.81 -11.67 17.48
C PRO A 260 9.56 -12.03 16.19
N TYR A 261 10.83 -11.65 16.10
CA TYR A 261 11.73 -12.03 15.01
C TYR A 261 13.15 -12.23 15.53
N ASN A 262 13.91 -13.10 14.88
CA ASN A 262 15.31 -13.37 15.22
C ASN A 262 16.24 -12.77 14.17
N ILE A 263 17.35 -12.16 14.61
CA ILE A 263 18.40 -11.67 13.71
C ILE A 263 19.42 -12.81 13.53
N MET A 264 19.59 -13.30 12.30
CA MET A 264 20.56 -14.36 11.98
C MET A 264 21.97 -13.80 11.77
N LYS A 265 22.07 -12.66 11.10
CA LYS A 265 23.33 -11.95 10.85
C LYS A 265 23.03 -10.45 10.85
N GLY A 266 23.78 -9.71 11.66
CA GLY A 266 23.79 -8.24 11.66
C GLY A 266 25.23 -7.76 11.58
N GLY A 267 25.54 -6.97 10.56
CA GLY A 267 26.88 -6.40 10.40
C GLY A 267 26.78 -4.97 9.91
N ARG A 268 27.44 -4.03 10.60
CA ARG A 268 27.77 -2.72 10.03
C ARG A 268 28.86 -2.94 8.98
N ARG A 269 28.53 -2.84 7.69
CA ARG A 269 29.57 -2.65 6.67
C ARG A 269 29.91 -1.15 6.68
N LYS A 270 31.06 -0.76 7.25
CA LYS A 270 31.62 0.55 6.90
C LYS A 270 31.94 0.51 5.40
N GLU A 271 31.54 1.53 4.64
CA GLU A 271 32.00 1.64 3.25
C GLU A 271 33.53 1.68 3.25
N GLY A 272 34.12 0.65 2.67
CA GLY A 272 35.48 0.73 2.16
C GLY A 272 35.47 1.78 1.06
N THR A 273 36.33 2.79 1.27
CA THR A 273 36.83 3.78 0.33
C THR A 273 36.49 3.40 -1.13
N GLN A 274 35.44 4.01 -1.71
CA GLN A 274 35.24 3.97 -3.15
C GLN A 274 36.56 4.42 -3.80
N LYS A 275 37.28 3.48 -4.42
CA LYS A 275 38.49 3.75 -5.19
C LYS A 275 38.17 4.87 -6.17
N ARG A 276 38.77 6.04 -5.97
CA ARG A 276 39.02 7.04 -7.01
C ARG A 276 39.74 6.35 -8.17
N ARG A 277 39.01 5.78 -9.13
CA ARG A 277 39.49 5.61 -10.49
C ARG A 277 38.87 6.73 -11.32
N ARG A 278 39.52 7.90 -11.26
CA ARG A 278 39.42 8.93 -12.29
C ARG A 278 40.82 9.34 -12.71
N ALA A 279 41.01 9.29 -14.03
CA ALA A 279 42.01 10.00 -14.83
C ALA A 279 43.49 9.66 -14.60
N LYS A 280 43.95 8.63 -15.31
CA LYS A 280 45.28 8.68 -15.94
C LYS A 280 45.07 8.55 -17.44
N VAL A 281 44.73 9.66 -18.08
CA VAL A 281 44.69 9.80 -19.54
C VAL A 281 45.32 11.14 -19.88
N LEU A 282 46.40 11.05 -20.66
CA LEU A 282 47.05 12.08 -21.50
C LEU A 282 47.86 13.19 -20.82
N LEU A 283 49.16 12.91 -20.67
CA LEU A 283 50.24 13.83 -21.02
C LEU A 283 51.37 13.01 -21.67
N GLN A 284 51.28 12.87 -22.99
CA GLN A 284 52.39 12.80 -23.95
C GLN A 284 51.90 13.47 -25.22
#